data_AF-A0A7X8LGV7-F1
#
_entry.id   AF-A0A7X8LGV7-F1
#
_cell.length_a   1.000
_cell.length_b   1.000
_cell.length_c   1.000
_cell.angle_alpha   90.00
_cell.angle_beta   90.00
_cell.angle_gamma   90.00
#
_symmetry.space_group_name_H-M   'P 1'
#
loop_
_entity.id
_entity.type
_entity.pdbx_description
1 polymer ?
#
loop_
_entity_poly.entity_id
_entity_poly.type
_entity_poly.pdbx_seq_one_letter_code
_entity_poly.pdbx_strand_id
1 'polypeptide(L)'
;MSDNKKVQDDTALDAHWDTLTIFEQILEHTPNDPEALGEVFRASTALSETRRTTEYGTRLGRLALQSNIPERISGTHQLLAPYASVSPELAEMVAVLASAITPPSTENAASDHTTRSADADNEPGMDGDDLDAHEIIRLVSTILEQMPDDRESLEMLATAYLKAGDGVQAAQTLARLATVLIRENDKNEAVAVYEKLEMLQTIAPETAPVVTRLEQFLAGISDESEPQAPTADTPPVKPASLEIDPQKRRDVLTDEMDLLWELRQQSLITEEQYAGVVSDLTDLISGEAITTISALHGLAFRSVPGLDAILIKLSNTYSLPIVSLTNFDLQAESFQKLPLPYITFQGVIPFEKMGKELLVAILNPLSKRLRQEVSSATGSRCHYFLVTPSDFDEALEIVKTRHAGMS
;
A
#
# COMPACT_ATOMS: atom_id res chain seq x y z
N MET A 1 -23.38 32.07 39.63
CA MET A 1 -23.23 30.67 39.16
C MET A 1 -24.26 30.31 38.08
N SER A 2 -25.45 30.92 38.03
CA SER A 2 -26.44 30.64 36.98
C SER A 2 -26.08 31.18 35.59
N ASP A 3 -25.36 32.31 35.49
CA ASP A 3 -24.97 32.88 34.19
C ASP A 3 -23.90 32.05 33.45
N ASN A 4 -23.00 31.39 34.18
CA ASN A 4 -21.91 30.62 33.56
C ASN A 4 -22.42 29.34 32.89
N LYS A 5 -23.51 28.74 33.40
CA LYS A 5 -24.11 27.54 32.81
C LYS A 5 -24.86 27.86 31.51
N LYS A 6 -25.48 29.04 31.43
CA LYS A 6 -26.22 29.48 30.25
C LYS A 6 -25.28 29.78 29.07
N VAL A 7 -24.17 30.48 29.34
CA VAL A 7 -23.15 30.76 28.32
C VAL A 7 -22.52 29.47 27.78
N GLN A 8 -22.36 28.45 28.62
CA GLN A 8 -21.79 27.16 28.24
C GLN A 8 -22.75 26.29 27.42
N ASP A 9 -24.06 26.37 27.67
CA ASP A 9 -25.10 25.70 26.85
C ASP A 9 -25.19 26.35 25.45
N ASP A 10 -25.14 27.68 25.39
CA ASP A 10 -25.22 28.42 24.11
C ASP A 10 -24.00 28.12 23.21
N THR A 11 -22.79 27.99 23.78
CA THR A 11 -21.59 27.62 22.99
C THR A 11 -21.61 26.18 22.51
N ALA A 12 -22.22 25.25 23.25
CA ALA A 12 -22.36 23.86 22.83
C ALA A 12 -23.38 23.72 21.70
N LEU A 13 -24.49 24.47 21.76
CA LEU A 13 -25.49 24.52 20.70
C LEU A 13 -24.90 25.05 19.38
N ASP A 14 -24.12 26.13 19.44
CA ASP A 14 -23.46 26.70 18.25
C ASP A 14 -22.49 25.69 17.61
N ALA A 15 -21.70 24.97 18.42
CA ALA A 15 -20.79 23.95 17.90
C ALA A 15 -21.53 22.81 17.17
N HIS A 16 -22.71 22.41 17.64
CA HIS A 16 -23.52 21.40 16.96
C HIS A 16 -24.10 21.88 15.63
N TRP A 17 -24.43 23.17 15.51
CA TRP A 17 -24.83 23.78 14.23
C TRP A 17 -23.70 23.85 13.22
N ASP A 18 -22.49 24.21 13.67
CA ASP A 18 -21.30 24.21 12.81
C ASP A 18 -20.97 22.80 12.32
N THR A 19 -21.03 21.81 13.21
CA THR A 19 -20.83 20.40 12.88
C THR A 19 -21.85 19.93 11.85
N LEU A 20 -23.13 20.26 12.07
CA LEU A 20 -24.20 19.89 11.15
C LEU A 20 -23.99 20.49 9.75
N THR A 21 -23.57 21.76 9.68
CA THR A 21 -23.30 22.45 8.41
C THR A 21 -22.13 21.84 7.65
N ILE A 22 -21.02 21.55 8.33
CA ILE A 22 -19.82 20.97 7.72
C ILE A 22 -20.13 19.59 7.14
N PHE A 23 -20.78 18.72 7.93
CA PHE A 23 -21.08 17.37 7.47
C PHE A 23 -22.22 17.31 6.45
N GLU A 24 -23.19 18.24 6.47
CA GLU A 24 -24.17 18.38 5.38
C GLU A 24 -23.46 18.69 4.05
N GLN A 25 -22.45 19.58 4.05
CA GLN A 25 -21.65 19.88 2.85
C GLN A 25 -20.82 18.67 2.37
N ILE A 26 -20.28 17.86 3.28
CA ILE A 26 -19.60 16.61 2.92
C ILE A 26 -20.59 15.63 2.26
N LEU A 27 -21.81 15.53 2.78
CA LEU A 27 -22.86 14.66 2.22
C LEU A 27 -23.39 15.12 0.86
N GLU A 28 -23.26 16.41 0.51
CA GLU A 28 -23.53 16.90 -0.85
C GLU A 28 -22.56 16.29 -1.88
N HIS A 29 -21.30 16.11 -1.50
CA HIS A 29 -20.28 15.52 -2.35
C HIS A 29 -20.23 13.98 -2.24
N THR A 30 -20.55 13.44 -1.07
CA THR A 30 -20.46 12.02 -0.75
C THR A 30 -21.74 11.54 -0.04
N PRO A 31 -22.84 11.33 -0.79
CA PRO A 31 -24.16 11.08 -0.22
C PRO A 31 -24.29 9.79 0.61
N ASN A 32 -23.32 8.88 0.51
CA ASN A 32 -23.37 7.54 1.11
C ASN A 32 -22.21 7.30 2.08
N ASP A 33 -21.62 8.36 2.63
CA ASP A 33 -20.62 8.21 3.68
C ASP A 33 -21.29 7.88 5.03
N PRO A 34 -21.07 6.68 5.60
CA PRO A 34 -21.64 6.29 6.89
C PRO A 34 -21.14 7.11 8.07
N GLU A 35 -19.91 7.61 8.03
CA GLU A 35 -19.33 8.36 9.16
C GLU A 35 -19.95 9.75 9.21
N ALA A 36 -19.99 10.45 8.06
CA ALA A 36 -20.66 11.75 7.95
C ALA A 36 -22.15 11.66 8.32
N LEU A 37 -22.87 10.62 7.88
CA LEU A 37 -24.27 10.40 8.28
C LEU A 37 -24.43 10.16 9.79
N GLY A 38 -23.49 9.46 10.42
CA GLY A 38 -23.47 9.23 11.86
C GLY A 38 -23.27 10.51 12.67
N GLU A 39 -22.36 11.38 12.23
CA GLU A 39 -22.09 12.66 12.90
C GLU A 39 -23.24 13.67 12.73
N VAL A 40 -23.84 13.77 11.53
CA VAL A 40 -25.04 14.61 11.34
C VAL A 40 -26.21 14.13 12.20
N PHE A 41 -26.38 12.81 12.35
CA PHE A 41 -27.40 12.24 13.23
C PHE A 41 -27.16 12.62 14.70
N ARG A 42 -25.92 12.52 15.19
CA ARG A 42 -25.57 12.90 16.57
C ARG A 42 -25.76 14.40 16.81
N ALA A 43 -25.35 15.25 15.86
CA ALA A 43 -25.59 16.68 15.95
C ALA A 43 -27.09 17.02 15.95
N SER A 44 -27.87 16.39 15.07
CA SER A 44 -29.32 16.59 14.99
C SER A 44 -30.07 16.15 16.25
N THR A 45 -29.65 15.05 16.88
CA THR A 45 -30.22 14.58 18.15
C THR A 45 -29.87 15.51 19.31
N ALA A 46 -28.64 16.03 19.36
CA ALA A 46 -28.23 17.02 20.35
C ALA A 46 -29.03 18.34 20.23
N LEU A 47 -29.33 18.76 19.00
CA LEU A 47 -30.19 19.92 18.70
C LEU A 47 -31.69 19.64 18.88
N SER A 48 -32.08 18.41 19.23
CA SER A 48 -33.48 17.96 19.33
C SER A 48 -34.30 18.13 18.03
N GLU A 49 -33.64 18.11 16.87
CA GLU A 49 -34.30 18.22 15.57
C GLU A 49 -34.85 16.87 15.10
N THR A 50 -36.13 16.65 15.36
CA THR A 50 -36.83 15.37 15.11
C THR A 50 -36.83 14.96 13.64
N ARG A 51 -37.00 15.92 12.73
CA ARG A 51 -37.09 15.68 11.28
C ARG A 51 -35.76 15.19 10.71
N ARG A 52 -34.68 15.95 10.94
CA ARG A 52 -33.33 15.59 10.47
C ARG A 52 -32.83 14.29 11.09
N THR A 53 -33.05 14.12 12.39
CA THR A 53 -32.74 12.88 13.11
C THR A 53 -33.37 11.66 12.44
N THR A 54 -34.65 11.76 12.05
CA THR A 54 -35.35 10.67 11.36
C THR A 54 -34.80 10.43 9.96
N GLU A 55 -34.56 11.49 9.19
CA GLU A 55 -34.06 11.40 7.82
C GLU A 55 -32.66 10.77 7.74
N TYR A 56 -31.70 11.28 8.52
CA TYR A 56 -30.34 10.77 8.51
C TYR A 56 -30.24 9.40 9.19
N GLY A 57 -30.99 9.17 10.26
CA GLY A 57 -31.03 7.88 10.95
C GLY A 57 -31.59 6.75 10.07
N THR A 58 -32.68 7.00 9.33
CA THR A 58 -33.22 6.01 8.38
C THR A 58 -32.28 5.76 7.20
N ARG A 59 -31.60 6.80 6.69
CA ARG A 59 -30.61 6.67 5.62
C ARG A 59 -29.39 5.85 6.05
N LEU A 60 -28.88 6.10 7.26
CA LEU A 60 -27.78 5.33 7.86
C LEU A 60 -28.17 3.86 8.03
N GLY A 61 -29.38 3.57 8.53
CA GLY A 61 -29.91 2.21 8.68
C GLY A 61 -30.01 1.45 7.35
N ARG A 62 -30.54 2.09 6.30
CA ARG A 62 -30.59 1.47 4.95
C ARG A 62 -29.19 1.14 4.42
N LEU A 63 -28.23 2.05 4.62
CA LEU A 63 -26.87 1.86 4.14
C LEU A 63 -26.17 0.69 4.86
N ALA A 64 -26.39 0.56 6.17
CA ALA A 64 -25.90 -0.58 6.93
C ALA A 64 -26.47 -1.91 6.40
N LEU A 65 -27.78 -1.98 6.13
CA LEU A 65 -28.43 -3.16 5.56
C LEU A 65 -27.90 -3.49 4.16
N GLN A 66 -27.67 -2.49 3.31
CA GLN A 66 -27.12 -2.70 1.96
C GLN A 66 -25.70 -3.25 1.97
N SER A 67 -24.90 -2.87 2.98
CA SER A 67 -23.51 -3.36 3.08
C SER A 67 -23.44 -4.85 3.46
N ASN A 68 -24.50 -5.41 4.08
CA ASN A 68 -24.56 -6.78 4.58
C ASN A 68 -23.38 -7.18 5.51
N ILE A 69 -22.75 -6.19 6.16
CA ILE A 69 -21.67 -6.41 7.14
C ILE A 69 -22.30 -6.46 8.54
N PRO A 70 -22.24 -7.60 9.24
CA PRO A 70 -22.95 -7.78 10.52
C PRO A 70 -22.49 -6.80 11.61
N GLU A 71 -21.21 -6.46 11.64
CA GLU A 71 -20.65 -5.48 12.58
C GLU A 71 -21.23 -4.08 12.39
N ARG A 72 -21.39 -3.66 11.12
CA ARG A 72 -21.97 -2.34 10.79
C ARG A 72 -23.46 -2.28 11.10
N ILE A 73 -24.19 -3.37 10.85
CA ILE A 73 -25.61 -3.49 11.21
C ILE A 73 -25.76 -3.40 12.73
N SER A 74 -24.94 -4.12 13.49
CA SER A 74 -24.93 -4.09 14.96
C SER A 74 -24.58 -2.70 15.51
N GLY A 75 -23.52 -2.07 14.99
CA GLY A 75 -23.13 -0.71 15.40
C GLY A 75 -24.20 0.33 15.11
N THR A 76 -24.84 0.25 13.94
CA THR A 76 -25.94 1.16 13.57
C THR A 76 -27.18 0.93 14.43
N HIS A 77 -27.52 -0.32 14.74
CA HIS A 77 -28.61 -0.64 15.65
C HIS A 77 -28.36 -0.05 17.05
N GLN A 78 -27.16 -0.21 17.62
CA GLN A 78 -26.82 0.36 18.94
C GLN A 78 -26.92 1.88 18.97
N LEU A 79 -26.56 2.55 17.88
CA LEU A 79 -26.63 4.00 17.76
C LEU A 79 -28.07 4.52 17.62
N LEU A 80 -28.93 3.80 16.90
CA LEU A 80 -30.32 4.22 16.65
C LEU A 80 -31.31 3.78 17.74
N ALA A 81 -31.06 2.66 18.43
CA ALA A 81 -31.98 2.07 19.41
C ALA A 81 -32.44 3.03 20.53
N PRO A 82 -31.58 3.90 21.12
CA PRO A 82 -32.01 4.87 22.14
C PRO A 82 -33.03 5.89 21.62
N TYR A 83 -33.09 6.11 20.31
CA TYR A 83 -33.91 7.14 19.67
C TYR A 83 -35.15 6.56 18.98
N ALA A 84 -35.44 5.28 19.14
CA ALA A 84 -36.61 4.63 18.53
C ALA A 84 -37.95 5.29 18.92
N SER A 85 -38.03 5.93 20.09
CA SER A 85 -39.25 6.65 20.53
C SER A 85 -39.45 8.01 19.86
N VAL A 86 -38.46 8.52 19.14
CA VAL A 86 -38.47 9.87 18.55
C VAL A 86 -39.33 9.92 17.28
N SER A 87 -39.37 8.83 16.51
CA SER A 87 -40.15 8.73 15.28
C SER A 87 -40.54 7.28 14.97
N PRO A 88 -41.78 7.02 14.50
CA PRO A 88 -42.20 5.66 14.12
C PRO A 88 -41.36 5.07 12.98
N GLU A 89 -40.86 5.90 12.05
CA GLU A 89 -40.01 5.45 10.94
C GLU A 89 -38.64 4.96 11.43
N LEU A 90 -38.10 5.60 12.47
CA LEU A 90 -36.85 5.18 13.09
C LEU A 90 -37.04 3.87 13.87
N ALA A 91 -38.18 3.73 14.56
CA ALA A 91 -38.54 2.51 15.27
C ALA A 91 -38.64 1.30 14.33
N GLU A 92 -39.26 1.48 13.16
CA GLU A 92 -39.33 0.45 12.13
C GLU A 92 -37.93 0.08 11.62
N MET A 93 -37.06 1.06 11.36
CA MET A 93 -35.69 0.80 10.93
C MET A 93 -34.88 0.02 11.98
N VAL A 94 -35.01 0.38 13.26
CA VAL A 94 -34.36 -0.34 14.37
C VAL A 94 -34.86 -1.79 14.44
N ALA A 95 -36.17 -2.03 14.25
CA ALA A 95 -36.72 -3.38 14.23
C ALA A 95 -36.18 -4.23 13.06
N VAL A 96 -36.00 -3.62 11.88
CA VAL A 96 -35.40 -4.28 10.71
C VAL A 96 -33.91 -4.59 10.94
N LEU A 97 -33.16 -3.68 11.57
CA LEU A 97 -31.76 -3.94 11.92
C LEU A 97 -31.66 -5.07 12.97
N ALA A 98 -32.56 -5.11 13.95
CA ALA A 98 -32.59 -6.15 14.97
C ALA A 98 -32.88 -7.55 14.38
N SER A 99 -33.80 -7.64 13.41
CA SER A 99 -34.09 -8.89 12.71
C SER A 99 -32.93 -9.37 11.83
N ALA A 100 -32.13 -8.44 11.29
CA ALA A 100 -30.92 -8.78 10.53
C ALA A 100 -29.75 -9.27 11.42
N ILE A 101 -29.68 -8.83 12.68
CA ILE A 101 -28.65 -9.27 13.64
C ILE A 101 -28.99 -10.64 14.24
N THR A 102 -30.27 -10.99 14.32
CA THR A 102 -30.71 -12.27 14.86
C THR A 102 -30.67 -13.33 13.76
N PRO A 103 -29.78 -14.34 13.81
CA PRO A 103 -29.83 -15.42 12.84
C PRO A 103 -31.18 -16.13 12.93
N PRO A 104 -31.74 -16.65 11.83
CA PRO A 104 -32.95 -17.45 11.90
C PRO A 104 -32.64 -18.69 12.75
N SER A 105 -33.15 -18.69 13.98
CA SER A 105 -33.20 -19.88 14.81
C SER A 105 -33.79 -21.01 13.97
N THR A 106 -33.04 -22.08 13.83
CA THR A 106 -33.44 -23.36 13.22
C THR A 106 -34.51 -24.04 14.09
N GLU A 107 -35.70 -23.44 14.15
CA GLU A 107 -36.93 -24.11 14.55
C GLU A 107 -37.69 -24.51 13.28
N ASN A 108 -37.27 -25.62 12.68
CA ASN A 108 -38.12 -26.55 11.91
C ASN A 108 -37.26 -27.63 11.23
N ALA A 109 -36.78 -28.60 12.00
CA ALA A 109 -36.34 -29.89 11.48
C ALA A 109 -36.45 -30.97 12.57
N ALA A 110 -37.63 -31.07 13.19
CA ALA A 110 -37.99 -32.21 14.02
C ALA A 110 -39.32 -32.75 13.51
N SER A 111 -39.28 -33.65 12.54
CA SER A 111 -40.29 -34.70 12.29
C SER A 111 -39.81 -35.65 11.19
N ASP A 112 -39.81 -36.93 11.56
CA ASP A 112 -39.99 -38.12 10.73
C ASP A 112 -38.81 -38.83 10.03
N HIS A 113 -38.55 -39.99 10.63
CA HIS A 113 -38.44 -41.32 10.02
C HIS A 113 -37.05 -41.99 9.91
N THR A 114 -36.64 -42.51 11.06
CA THR A 114 -36.24 -43.92 11.33
C THR A 114 -36.44 -44.91 10.17
N THR A 115 -35.38 -45.59 9.71
CA THR A 115 -35.09 -47.04 9.87
C THR A 115 -34.14 -47.58 8.78
N ARG A 116 -33.09 -48.30 9.21
CA ARG A 116 -32.63 -49.64 8.78
C ARG A 116 -31.09 -49.75 8.95
N SER A 117 -30.61 -50.22 10.10
CA SER A 117 -30.17 -51.62 10.33
C SER A 117 -29.07 -52.04 9.34
N ALA A 118 -27.80 -51.90 9.72
CA ALA A 118 -26.98 -52.93 10.39
C ALA A 118 -26.20 -53.76 9.38
N ASP A 119 -24.88 -53.62 9.39
CA ASP A 119 -23.94 -54.73 9.29
C ASP A 119 -22.61 -54.31 9.91
N ALA A 120 -22.05 -55.24 10.69
CA ALA A 120 -20.87 -55.12 11.52
C ALA A 120 -19.58 -55.41 10.74
N ASP A 121 -18.46 -55.19 11.43
CA ASP A 121 -17.12 -55.70 11.16
C ASP A 121 -16.28 -54.94 10.13
N ASN A 122 -15.63 -53.86 10.61
CA ASN A 122 -14.18 -53.70 10.47
C ASN A 122 -13.67 -52.52 11.34
N GLU A 123 -13.05 -52.82 12.48
CA GLU A 123 -11.89 -52.03 12.89
C GLU A 123 -10.70 -52.55 12.07
N PRO A 124 -9.86 -51.67 11.51
CA PRO A 124 -8.58 -51.49 12.19
C PRO A 124 -8.00 -50.07 12.06
N GLY A 125 -7.11 -49.75 13.01
CA GLY A 125 -5.96 -48.89 12.73
C GLY A 125 -6.12 -47.43 13.10
N MET A 126 -5.69 -47.10 14.33
CA MET A 126 -5.01 -45.83 14.56
C MET A 126 -3.75 -45.78 13.68
N ASP A 127 -3.83 -45.08 12.55
CA ASP A 127 -2.68 -44.48 11.89
C ASP A 127 -2.97 -42.96 11.83
N GLY A 128 -2.35 -42.22 12.75
CA GLY A 128 -2.31 -40.77 12.66
C GLY A 128 -1.29 -40.39 11.59
N ASP A 129 -1.75 -39.85 10.46
CA ASP A 129 -1.11 -38.71 9.77
C ASP A 129 -1.83 -38.15 8.53
N ASP A 130 -2.98 -38.66 8.10
CA ASP A 130 -3.66 -38.10 6.91
C ASP A 130 -5.03 -37.50 7.28
N LEU A 131 -5.06 -36.19 7.47
CA LEU A 131 -6.27 -35.41 7.19
C LEU A 131 -6.64 -35.66 5.72
N ASP A 132 -7.90 -36.04 5.45
CA ASP A 132 -8.37 -36.26 4.08
C ASP A 132 -8.07 -35.02 3.23
N ALA A 133 -7.43 -35.20 2.07
CA ALA A 133 -7.01 -34.07 1.21
C ALA A 133 -8.19 -33.11 0.89
N HIS A 134 -9.42 -33.63 0.85
CA HIS A 134 -10.65 -32.86 0.65
C HIS A 134 -11.02 -31.98 1.86
N GLU A 135 -10.74 -32.45 3.08
CA GLU A 135 -10.97 -31.66 4.29
C GLU A 135 -9.95 -30.52 4.41
N ILE A 136 -8.68 -30.79 4.06
CA ILE A 136 -7.64 -29.76 3.98
C ILE A 136 -7.99 -28.70 2.94
N ILE A 137 -8.41 -29.10 1.73
CA ILE A 137 -8.84 -28.16 0.68
C ILE A 137 -9.94 -27.23 1.21
N ARG A 138 -10.95 -27.78 1.89
CA ARG A 138 -12.07 -26.99 2.42
C ARG A 138 -11.63 -26.00 3.51
N LEU A 139 -10.79 -26.44 4.44
CA LEU A 139 -10.35 -25.60 5.56
C LEU A 139 -9.44 -24.47 5.07
N VAL A 140 -8.46 -24.82 4.22
CA VAL A 140 -7.49 -23.87 3.68
C VAL A 140 -8.13 -22.91 2.69
N SER A 141 -9.14 -23.33 1.92
CA SER A 141 -9.89 -22.40 1.06
C SER A 141 -10.62 -21.33 1.88
N THR A 142 -11.19 -21.68 3.03
CA THR A 142 -11.84 -20.70 3.93
C THR A 142 -10.83 -19.70 4.52
N ILE A 143 -9.60 -20.15 4.81
CA ILE A 143 -8.53 -19.25 5.26
C ILE A 143 -8.14 -18.29 4.13
N LEU A 144 -7.97 -18.79 2.91
CA LEU A 144 -7.63 -17.98 1.74
C LEU A 144 -8.74 -17.01 1.30
N GLU A 145 -10.00 -17.23 1.70
CA GLU A 145 -11.07 -16.23 1.53
C GLU A 145 -10.86 -15.00 2.42
N GLN A 146 -10.25 -15.16 3.60
CA GLN A 146 -9.95 -14.07 4.53
C GLN A 146 -8.55 -13.49 4.30
N MET A 147 -7.60 -14.32 3.85
CA MET A 147 -6.21 -13.98 3.63
C MET A 147 -5.72 -14.54 2.29
N PRO A 148 -5.97 -13.86 1.16
CA PRO A 148 -5.77 -14.41 -0.18
C PRO A 148 -4.29 -14.64 -0.55
N ASP A 149 -3.37 -14.05 0.20
CA ASP A 149 -1.93 -14.08 -0.06
C ASP A 149 -1.16 -14.87 1.01
N ASP A 150 -1.84 -15.67 1.84
CA ASP A 150 -1.16 -16.47 2.86
C ASP A 150 -0.34 -17.60 2.25
N ARG A 151 0.99 -17.55 2.45
CA ARG A 151 1.96 -18.41 1.78
C ARG A 151 1.85 -19.87 2.20
N GLU A 152 1.76 -20.11 3.50
CA GLU A 152 1.65 -21.46 4.07
C GLU A 152 0.35 -22.13 3.63
N SER A 153 -0.76 -21.37 3.61
CA SER A 153 -2.04 -21.84 3.08
C SER A 153 -1.97 -22.18 1.60
N LEU A 154 -1.33 -21.36 0.76
CA LEU A 154 -1.19 -21.64 -0.68
C LEU A 154 -0.32 -22.89 -0.95
N GLU A 155 0.76 -23.09 -0.20
CA GLU A 155 1.60 -24.29 -0.29
C GLU A 155 0.85 -25.56 0.16
N MET A 156 0.10 -25.45 1.26
CA MET A 156 -0.70 -26.55 1.80
C MET A 156 -1.83 -26.93 0.84
N LEU A 157 -2.50 -25.93 0.24
CA LEU A 157 -3.57 -26.14 -0.74
C LEU A 157 -3.03 -26.78 -2.03
N ALA A 158 -1.88 -26.33 -2.53
CA ALA A 158 -1.24 -26.94 -3.70
C ALA A 158 -0.88 -28.42 -3.44
N THR A 159 -0.36 -28.74 -2.26
CA THR A 159 -0.03 -30.11 -1.86
C THR A 159 -1.28 -30.97 -1.72
N ALA A 160 -2.37 -30.42 -1.17
CA ALA A 160 -3.64 -31.11 -1.04
C ALA A 160 -4.29 -31.39 -2.41
N TYR A 161 -4.23 -30.46 -3.37
CA TYR A 161 -4.70 -30.69 -4.74
C TYR A 161 -3.89 -31.76 -5.47
N LEU A 162 -2.56 -31.82 -5.25
CA LEU A 162 -1.72 -32.89 -5.79
C LEU A 162 -2.09 -34.26 -5.19
N LYS A 163 -2.34 -34.34 -3.88
CA LYS A 163 -2.82 -35.57 -3.22
C LYS A 163 -4.23 -35.98 -3.70
N ALA A 164 -5.10 -35.01 -4.02
CA ALA A 164 -6.45 -35.24 -4.54
C ALA A 164 -6.50 -35.62 -6.04
N GLY A 165 -5.36 -35.53 -6.75
CA GLY A 165 -5.25 -35.84 -8.18
C GLY A 165 -5.71 -34.72 -9.12
N ASP A 166 -5.98 -33.51 -8.62
CA ASP A 166 -6.36 -32.35 -9.42
C ASP A 166 -5.13 -31.50 -9.76
N GLY A 167 -4.38 -31.96 -10.78
CA GLY A 167 -3.17 -31.29 -11.25
C GLY A 167 -3.40 -29.89 -11.83
N VAL A 168 -4.62 -29.57 -12.29
CA VAL A 168 -4.95 -28.27 -12.88
C VAL A 168 -5.10 -27.22 -11.78
N GLN A 169 -5.85 -27.54 -10.72
CA GLN A 169 -6.01 -26.64 -9.56
C GLN A 169 -4.72 -26.50 -8.76
N ALA A 170 -3.91 -27.57 -8.66
CA ALA A 170 -2.57 -27.49 -8.09
C ALA A 170 -1.67 -26.50 -8.85
N ALA A 171 -1.66 -26.56 -10.18
CA ALA A 171 -0.88 -25.65 -11.01
C ALA A 171 -1.35 -24.19 -10.88
N GLN A 172 -2.66 -23.94 -10.84
CA GLN A 172 -3.22 -22.60 -10.64
C GLN A 172 -2.85 -22.04 -9.25
N THR A 173 -2.92 -22.86 -8.21
CA THR A 173 -2.55 -22.46 -6.84
C THR A 173 -1.06 -22.14 -6.73
N LEU A 174 -0.20 -22.97 -7.35
CA LEU A 174 1.24 -22.72 -7.42
C LEU A 174 1.57 -21.46 -8.24
N ALA A 175 0.79 -21.12 -9.26
CA ALA A 175 0.97 -19.88 -10.02
C ALA A 175 0.63 -18.63 -9.19
N ARG A 176 -0.38 -18.73 -8.32
CA ARG A 176 -0.71 -17.67 -7.34
C ARG A 176 0.41 -17.53 -6.31
N LEU A 177 0.89 -18.64 -5.75
CA LEU A 177 2.05 -18.67 -4.85
C LEU A 177 3.28 -18.04 -5.50
N ALA A 178 3.60 -18.39 -6.75
CA ALA A 178 4.70 -17.79 -7.50
C ALA A 178 4.57 -16.26 -7.66
N THR A 179 3.34 -15.75 -7.84
CA THR A 179 3.10 -14.30 -7.93
C THR A 179 3.33 -13.60 -6.59
N VAL A 180 2.94 -14.24 -5.47
CA VAL A 180 3.19 -13.76 -4.11
C VAL A 180 4.69 -13.76 -3.82
N LEU A 181 5.41 -14.84 -4.15
CA LEU A 181 6.86 -14.95 -3.96
C LEU A 181 7.66 -13.91 -4.77
N ILE A 182 7.23 -13.60 -6.01
CA ILE A 182 7.84 -12.52 -6.80
C ILE A 182 7.63 -11.15 -6.13
N ARG A 183 6.45 -10.91 -5.53
CA ARG A 183 6.14 -9.67 -4.81
C ARG A 183 6.95 -9.54 -3.52
N GLU A 184 7.13 -10.63 -2.79
CA GLU A 184 7.87 -10.70 -1.53
C GLU A 184 9.39 -10.81 -1.74
N ASN A 185 9.84 -11.01 -2.99
CA ASN A 185 11.23 -11.18 -3.39
C ASN A 185 11.92 -12.37 -2.69
N ASP A 186 11.15 -13.40 -2.31
CA ASP A 186 11.69 -14.63 -1.72
C ASP A 186 12.15 -15.61 -2.81
N LYS A 187 13.45 -15.55 -3.09
CA LYS A 187 14.09 -16.26 -4.19
C LYS A 187 14.31 -17.74 -3.91
N ASN A 188 14.44 -18.14 -2.64
CA ASN A 188 14.81 -19.51 -2.30
C ASN A 188 13.65 -20.47 -2.53
N GLU A 189 12.43 -20.04 -2.21
CA GLU A 189 11.24 -20.85 -2.46
C GLU A 189 10.67 -20.66 -3.86
N ALA A 190 10.95 -19.53 -4.51
CA ALA A 190 10.64 -19.35 -5.91
C ALA A 190 11.28 -20.45 -6.79
N VAL A 191 12.49 -20.93 -6.44
CA VAL A 191 13.13 -22.08 -7.11
C VAL A 191 12.35 -23.37 -6.87
N ALA A 192 11.97 -23.67 -5.63
CA ALA A 192 11.22 -24.88 -5.30
C ALA A 192 9.82 -24.91 -5.94
N VAL A 193 9.18 -23.75 -6.06
CA VAL A 193 7.89 -23.58 -6.75
C VAL A 193 8.06 -23.67 -8.27
N TYR A 194 9.17 -23.16 -8.82
CA TYR A 194 9.50 -23.27 -10.24
C TYR A 194 9.66 -24.74 -10.67
N GLU A 195 10.43 -25.55 -9.94
CA GLU A 195 10.61 -26.98 -10.26
C GLU A 195 9.27 -27.73 -10.25
N LYS A 196 8.40 -27.45 -9.27
CA LYS A 196 7.06 -28.05 -9.18
C LYS A 196 6.13 -27.59 -10.31
N LEU A 197 6.23 -26.32 -10.71
CA LEU A 197 5.45 -25.76 -11.81
C LEU A 197 5.91 -26.30 -13.17
N GLU A 198 7.21 -26.49 -13.39
CA GLU A 198 7.77 -27.06 -14.62
C GLU A 198 7.28 -28.49 -14.85
N MET A 199 7.25 -29.31 -13.78
CA MET A 199 6.69 -30.66 -13.84
C MET A 199 5.18 -30.68 -14.19
N LEU A 200 4.43 -29.68 -13.72
CA LEU A 200 2.98 -29.56 -13.93
C LEU A 200 2.60 -28.77 -15.19
N GLN A 201 3.55 -28.10 -15.84
CA GLN A 201 3.35 -27.34 -17.09
C GLN A 201 2.86 -28.25 -18.24
N THR A 202 3.20 -29.53 -18.19
CA THR A 202 2.71 -30.56 -19.14
C THR A 202 1.19 -30.79 -19.02
N ILE A 203 0.60 -30.47 -17.87
CA ILE A 203 -0.81 -30.75 -17.54
C ILE A 203 -1.69 -29.50 -17.69
N ALA A 204 -1.16 -28.31 -17.42
CA ALA A 204 -1.89 -27.04 -17.50
C ALA A 204 -1.07 -25.96 -18.24
N PRO A 205 -1.32 -25.70 -19.54
CA PRO A 205 -0.57 -24.70 -20.31
C PRO A 205 -0.90 -23.25 -19.92
N GLU A 206 -1.95 -23.02 -19.11
CA GLU A 206 -2.39 -21.69 -18.66
C GLU A 206 -1.42 -21.03 -17.67
N THR A 207 -0.51 -21.78 -17.05
CA THR A 207 0.50 -21.25 -16.11
C THR A 207 1.78 -20.78 -16.81
N ALA A 208 1.92 -21.01 -18.12
CA ALA A 208 3.08 -20.60 -18.92
C ALA A 208 3.53 -19.12 -18.73
N PRO A 209 2.65 -18.10 -18.70
CA PRO A 209 3.11 -16.72 -18.53
C PRO A 209 3.66 -16.44 -17.12
N VAL A 210 3.21 -17.18 -16.10
CA VAL A 210 3.72 -17.05 -14.74
C VAL A 210 5.07 -17.75 -14.60
N VAL A 211 5.22 -18.91 -15.24
CA VAL A 211 6.50 -19.62 -15.34
C VAL A 211 7.55 -18.73 -16.03
N THR A 212 7.25 -18.10 -17.16
CA THR A 212 8.19 -17.17 -17.82
C THR A 212 8.55 -15.96 -16.96
N ARG A 213 7.63 -15.45 -16.13
CA ARG A 213 7.94 -14.37 -15.17
C ARG A 213 8.81 -14.86 -14.02
N LEU A 214 8.57 -16.07 -13.53
CA LEU A 214 9.38 -16.72 -12.52
C LEU A 214 10.77 -17.05 -13.06
N GLU A 215 10.89 -17.50 -14.31
CA GLU A 215 12.17 -17.68 -15.02
C GLU A 215 12.91 -16.36 -15.16
N GLN A 216 12.27 -15.25 -15.51
CA GLN A 216 12.92 -13.94 -15.58
C GLN A 216 13.39 -13.46 -14.20
N PHE A 217 12.60 -13.75 -13.15
CA PHE A 217 12.95 -13.45 -11.76
C PHE A 217 14.12 -14.30 -11.26
N LEU A 218 14.16 -15.58 -11.62
CA LEU A 218 15.23 -16.52 -11.29
C LEU A 218 16.47 -16.35 -12.20
N ALA A 219 16.32 -15.94 -13.46
CA ALA A 219 17.43 -15.66 -14.37
C ALA A 219 18.20 -14.39 -13.98
N GLY A 220 17.59 -13.51 -13.17
CA GLY A 220 18.29 -12.45 -12.46
C GLY A 220 19.29 -12.95 -11.39
N ILE A 221 19.46 -14.27 -11.20
CA ILE A 221 20.39 -14.90 -10.26
C ILE A 221 21.75 -15.22 -10.91
N SER A 222 21.89 -15.20 -12.25
CA SER A 222 23.10 -15.70 -12.92
C SER A 222 24.22 -14.68 -13.19
N ASP A 223 24.24 -13.48 -12.58
CA ASP A 223 25.31 -12.50 -12.81
C ASP A 223 26.09 -12.12 -11.55
N GLU A 224 26.42 -13.15 -10.74
CA GLU A 224 27.34 -13.05 -9.61
C GLU A 224 28.61 -13.93 -9.80
N SER A 225 29.08 -14.12 -11.04
CA SER A 225 30.38 -14.75 -11.31
C SER A 225 31.21 -13.94 -12.30
N GLU A 226 32.42 -13.58 -11.86
CA GLU A 226 33.61 -13.02 -12.52
C GLU A 226 33.64 -12.71 -14.04
N PRO A 227 34.41 -11.67 -14.44
CA PRO A 227 34.29 -10.99 -15.72
C PRO A 227 34.78 -11.85 -16.90
N GLN A 228 33.86 -12.29 -17.75
CA GLN A 228 34.17 -12.78 -19.09
C GLN A 228 33.98 -11.69 -20.14
N ALA A 229 34.99 -11.61 -21.02
CA ALA A 229 35.12 -10.69 -22.14
C ALA A 229 33.87 -10.68 -23.06
N PRO A 230 33.58 -9.54 -23.71
CA PRO A 230 32.33 -9.35 -24.44
C PRO A 230 32.31 -10.20 -25.71
N THR A 231 31.44 -11.22 -25.75
CA THR A 231 30.99 -11.80 -27.01
C THR A 231 29.89 -10.91 -27.61
N ALA A 232 30.23 -10.36 -28.77
CA ALA A 232 29.40 -9.54 -29.61
C ALA A 232 28.13 -10.27 -30.06
N ASP A 233 26.98 -9.90 -29.49
CA ASP A 233 25.71 -9.73 -30.22
C ASP A 233 24.58 -9.24 -29.30
N THR A 234 24.85 -8.18 -28.53
CA THR A 234 23.80 -7.37 -27.91
C THR A 234 23.69 -6.07 -28.70
N PRO A 235 22.51 -5.68 -29.21
CA PRO A 235 22.34 -4.37 -29.82
C PRO A 235 22.76 -3.30 -28.80
N PRO A 236 23.50 -2.26 -29.23
CA PRO A 236 24.14 -1.32 -28.33
C PRO A 236 23.08 -0.61 -27.50
N VAL A 237 23.07 -0.86 -26.19
CA VAL A 237 22.37 -0.02 -25.22
C VAL A 237 23.00 1.36 -25.35
N LYS A 238 22.28 2.22 -26.06
CA LYS A 238 22.57 3.64 -26.24
C LYS A 238 22.84 4.23 -24.84
N PRO A 239 23.92 5.01 -24.63
CA PRO A 239 24.15 5.66 -23.34
C PRO A 239 22.88 6.43 -22.98
N ALA A 240 22.31 6.15 -21.80
CA ALA A 240 21.11 6.82 -21.33
C ALA A 240 21.33 8.33 -21.44
N SER A 241 20.54 9.01 -22.28
CA SER A 241 20.69 10.46 -22.45
C SER A 241 20.36 11.10 -21.09
N LEU A 242 21.34 11.80 -20.51
CA LEU A 242 21.19 12.56 -19.26
C LEU A 242 20.46 13.90 -19.48
N GLU A 243 19.94 14.11 -20.69
CA GLU A 243 19.11 15.26 -21.06
C GLU A 243 17.75 15.22 -20.35
N ILE A 244 17.29 16.39 -19.92
CA ILE A 244 16.02 16.56 -19.23
C ILE A 244 14.94 16.76 -20.30
N ASP A 245 14.25 15.67 -20.63
CA ASP A 245 13.13 15.65 -21.59
C ASP A 245 11.78 15.63 -20.84
N PRO A 246 10.64 16.08 -21.42
CA PRO A 246 9.36 16.10 -20.70
C PRO A 246 8.88 14.71 -20.29
N GLN A 247 9.33 13.64 -20.96
CA GLN A 247 9.11 12.26 -20.52
C GLN A 247 9.81 12.01 -19.18
N LYS A 248 11.12 12.31 -19.10
CA LYS A 248 11.90 12.16 -17.87
C LYS A 248 11.34 12.99 -16.72
N ARG A 249 10.74 14.15 -17.01
CA ARG A 249 10.04 14.94 -15.99
C ARG A 249 8.81 14.22 -15.42
N ARG A 250 8.02 13.55 -16.27
CA ARG A 250 6.88 12.73 -15.83
C ARG A 250 7.31 11.49 -15.08
N ASP A 251 8.42 10.88 -15.48
CA ASP A 251 8.93 9.69 -14.82
C ASP A 251 9.47 10.05 -13.42
N VAL A 252 10.14 11.19 -13.25
CA VAL A 252 10.54 11.71 -11.92
C VAL A 252 9.30 12.00 -11.08
N LEU A 253 8.26 12.63 -11.64
CA LEU A 253 7.00 12.84 -10.91
C LEU A 253 6.45 11.53 -10.37
N THR A 254 6.34 10.52 -11.23
CA THR A 254 5.77 9.22 -10.85
C THR A 254 6.57 8.63 -9.69
N ASP A 255 7.89 8.67 -9.75
CA ASP A 255 8.75 8.18 -8.65
C ASP A 255 8.53 8.96 -7.33
N GLU A 256 8.33 10.28 -7.39
CA GLU A 256 8.05 11.11 -6.20
C GLU A 256 6.62 10.90 -5.68
N MET A 257 5.66 10.69 -6.58
CA MET A 257 4.27 10.35 -6.24
C MET A 257 4.20 9.01 -5.53
N ASP A 258 4.96 8.02 -6.00
CA ASP A 258 5.05 6.70 -5.38
C ASP A 258 5.63 6.81 -3.97
N LEU A 259 6.66 7.65 -3.76
CA LEU A 259 7.18 7.94 -2.43
C LEU A 259 6.12 8.57 -1.53
N LEU A 260 5.38 9.58 -2.01
CA LEU A 260 4.31 10.21 -1.22
C LEU A 260 3.16 9.26 -0.90
N TRP A 261 2.81 8.40 -1.84
CA TRP A 261 1.80 7.38 -1.66
C TRP A 261 2.20 6.40 -0.56
N GLU A 262 3.45 5.93 -0.55
CA GLU A 262 4.00 5.08 0.52
C GLU A 262 3.97 5.79 1.88
N LEU A 263 4.35 7.07 1.93
CA LEU A 263 4.29 7.87 3.15
C LEU A 263 2.85 8.01 3.68
N ARG A 264 1.86 8.14 2.78
CA ARG A 264 0.44 8.18 3.15
C ARG A 264 -0.05 6.84 3.65
N GLN A 265 0.26 5.73 2.97
CA GLN A 265 -0.12 4.38 3.41
C GLN A 265 0.39 4.08 4.82
N GLN A 266 1.60 4.54 5.12
CA GLN A 266 2.21 4.39 6.42
C GLN A 266 1.70 5.39 7.49
N SER A 267 0.69 6.21 7.16
CA SER A 267 0.11 7.24 8.02
C SER A 267 1.14 8.23 8.57
N LEU A 268 2.22 8.48 7.81
CA LEU A 268 3.25 9.46 8.18
C LEU A 268 2.91 10.89 7.74
N ILE A 269 2.06 11.01 6.73
CA ILE A 269 1.55 12.28 6.22
C ILE A 269 0.02 12.23 6.18
N THR A 270 -0.62 13.38 6.38
CA THR A 270 -2.08 13.51 6.27
C THR A 270 -2.51 13.62 4.81
N GLU A 271 -3.81 13.43 4.55
CA GLU A 271 -4.36 13.60 3.20
C GLU A 271 -4.21 15.04 2.69
N GLU A 272 -4.38 16.03 3.55
CA GLU A 272 -4.16 17.45 3.21
C GLU A 272 -2.71 17.72 2.82
N GLN A 273 -1.75 17.12 3.54
CA GLN A 273 -0.32 17.24 3.24
C GLN A 273 0.03 16.57 1.92
N TYR A 274 -0.50 15.37 1.69
CA TYR A 274 -0.36 14.66 0.43
C TYR A 274 -0.88 15.48 -0.76
N ALA A 275 -2.14 15.91 -0.71
CA ALA A 275 -2.76 16.70 -1.79
C ALA A 275 -2.00 18.01 -2.04
N GLY A 276 -1.52 18.62 -0.97
CA GLY A 276 -0.66 19.80 -1.02
C GLY A 276 0.63 19.57 -1.82
N VAL A 277 1.41 18.56 -1.44
CA VAL A 277 2.69 18.28 -2.11
C VAL A 277 2.49 17.80 -3.55
N VAL A 278 1.42 17.05 -3.83
CA VAL A 278 1.07 16.65 -5.20
C VAL A 278 0.79 17.87 -6.08
N SER A 279 0.06 18.86 -5.57
CA SER A 279 -0.17 20.12 -6.28
C SER A 279 1.15 20.84 -6.55
N ASP A 280 2.00 20.98 -5.52
CA ASP A 280 3.28 21.68 -5.64
C ASP A 280 4.20 20.99 -6.66
N LEU A 281 4.29 19.66 -6.65
CA LEU A 281 5.07 18.89 -7.62
C LEU A 281 4.53 19.02 -9.04
N THR A 282 3.20 19.04 -9.20
CA THR A 282 2.55 19.24 -10.51
C THR A 282 2.84 20.64 -11.08
N ASP A 283 2.84 21.66 -10.22
CA ASP A 283 3.17 23.04 -10.58
C ASP A 283 4.65 23.17 -10.97
N LEU A 284 5.56 22.53 -10.22
CA LEU A 284 7.01 22.53 -10.50
C LEU A 284 7.34 21.89 -11.85
N ILE A 285 6.64 20.83 -12.24
CA ILE A 285 6.85 20.16 -13.54
C ILE A 285 6.35 20.99 -14.71
N SER A 286 5.25 21.71 -14.48
CA SER A 286 4.66 22.61 -15.47
C SER A 286 5.55 23.82 -15.73
N GLY A 287 6.41 24.18 -14.77
CA GLY A 287 7.44 25.21 -14.95
C GLY A 287 8.57 24.78 -15.89
N GLU A 288 9.06 25.68 -16.73
CA GLU A 288 10.22 25.40 -17.59
C GLU A 288 11.55 25.43 -16.81
N ALA A 289 11.57 26.02 -15.61
CA ALA A 289 12.75 26.16 -14.77
C ALA A 289 13.28 24.82 -14.24
N ILE A 290 14.61 24.67 -14.25
CA ILE A 290 15.29 23.49 -13.69
C ILE A 290 15.34 23.67 -12.17
N THR A 291 14.33 23.12 -11.50
CA THR A 291 14.21 23.09 -10.04
C THR A 291 14.27 21.66 -9.55
N THR A 292 14.62 21.47 -8.28
CA THR A 292 14.63 20.17 -7.60
C THR A 292 13.20 19.68 -7.46
N ILE A 293 12.88 18.56 -8.12
CA ILE A 293 11.57 17.90 -7.96
C ILE A 293 11.75 16.81 -6.92
N SER A 294 11.33 17.09 -5.69
CA SER A 294 11.33 16.09 -4.61
C SER A 294 10.12 16.25 -3.70
N ALA A 295 9.50 15.12 -3.37
CA ALA A 295 8.46 15.03 -2.36
C ALA A 295 8.95 15.51 -0.99
N LEU A 296 10.20 15.19 -0.62
CA LEU A 296 10.77 15.61 0.66
C LEU A 296 10.95 17.14 0.73
N HIS A 297 11.32 17.78 -0.38
CA HIS A 297 11.36 19.25 -0.46
C HIS A 297 9.99 19.87 -0.27
N GLY A 298 8.95 19.31 -0.90
CA GLY A 298 7.57 19.80 -0.72
C GLY A 298 7.08 19.68 0.72
N LEU A 299 7.40 18.56 1.38
CA LEU A 299 7.08 18.35 2.80
C LEU A 299 7.86 19.30 3.72
N ALA A 300 9.14 19.54 3.44
CA ALA A 300 9.98 20.47 4.18
C ALA A 300 9.49 21.92 4.02
N PHE A 301 9.15 22.33 2.79
CA PHE A 301 8.65 23.67 2.50
C PHE A 301 7.35 23.99 3.25
N ARG A 302 6.44 23.01 3.34
CA ARG A 302 5.19 23.13 4.11
C ARG A 302 5.38 23.00 5.63
N SER A 303 6.62 22.87 6.10
CA SER A 303 6.97 22.75 7.52
C SER A 303 6.20 21.61 8.22
N VAL A 304 6.07 20.46 7.55
CA VAL A 304 5.37 19.31 8.11
C VAL A 304 6.08 18.84 9.38
N PRO A 305 5.39 18.79 10.53
CA PRO A 305 6.00 18.32 11.77
C PRO A 305 6.33 16.82 11.63
N GLY A 306 7.54 16.43 12.03
CA GLY A 306 7.98 15.03 12.01
C GLY A 306 8.74 14.59 10.75
N LEU A 307 9.27 15.51 9.94
CA LEU A 307 10.13 15.18 8.80
C LEU A 307 11.31 14.26 9.20
N ASP A 308 11.90 14.47 10.37
CA ASP A 308 12.98 13.63 10.88
C ASP A 308 12.50 12.18 11.13
N ALA A 309 11.28 12.01 11.64
CA ALA A 309 10.69 10.69 11.85
C ALA A 309 10.42 9.98 10.52
N ILE A 310 9.99 10.74 9.50
CA ILE A 310 9.83 10.24 8.12
C ILE A 310 11.17 9.74 7.58
N LEU A 311 12.23 10.56 7.68
CA LEU A 311 13.55 10.21 7.20
C LEU A 311 14.12 8.97 7.92
N ILE A 312 13.98 8.88 9.24
CA ILE A 312 14.42 7.71 10.01
C ILE A 312 13.67 6.45 9.56
N LYS A 313 12.35 6.56 9.33
CA LYS A 313 11.55 5.42 8.87
C LYS A 313 11.95 5.00 7.46
N LEU A 314 12.14 5.94 6.53
CA LEU A 314 12.65 5.66 5.18
C LEU A 314 14.04 5.01 5.22
N SER A 315 14.93 5.52 6.07
CA SER A 315 16.26 4.94 6.28
C SER A 315 16.17 3.48 6.72
N ASN A 316 15.28 3.16 7.67
CA ASN A 316 15.10 1.80 8.15
C ASN A 316 14.45 0.89 7.10
N THR A 317 13.42 1.37 6.39
CA THR A 317 12.70 0.59 5.37
C THR A 317 13.59 0.24 4.19
N TYR A 318 14.43 1.17 3.73
CA TYR A 318 15.27 0.99 2.54
C TYR A 318 16.73 0.64 2.86
N SER A 319 17.08 0.51 4.14
CA SER A 319 18.48 0.31 4.60
C SER A 319 19.44 1.37 4.05
N LEU A 320 18.98 2.62 3.99
CA LEU A 320 19.73 3.77 3.48
C LEU A 320 20.06 4.72 4.62
N PRO A 321 21.30 4.73 5.14
CA PRO A 321 21.64 5.59 6.26
C PRO A 321 21.52 7.07 5.88
N ILE A 322 21.03 7.86 6.84
CA ILE A 322 20.95 9.31 6.71
C ILE A 322 22.36 9.89 6.90
N VAL A 323 22.78 10.74 5.97
CA VAL A 323 24.07 11.42 6.03
C VAL A 323 23.88 12.93 5.95
N SER A 324 24.73 13.67 6.66
CA SER A 324 24.81 15.13 6.55
C SER A 324 25.98 15.49 5.65
N LEU A 325 25.68 16.07 4.49
CA LEU A 325 26.68 16.42 3.47
C LEU A 325 27.63 17.52 3.92
N THR A 326 27.24 18.34 4.90
CA THR A 326 28.06 19.43 5.47
C THR A 326 29.35 18.92 6.11
N ASN A 327 29.37 17.66 6.55
CA ASN A 327 30.55 17.04 7.16
C ASN A 327 31.52 16.43 6.15
N PHE A 328 31.17 16.43 4.86
CA PHE A 328 31.98 15.83 3.79
C PHE A 328 32.54 16.90 2.87
N ASP A 329 33.78 16.71 2.40
CA ASP A 329 34.32 17.56 1.34
C ASP A 329 33.88 17.01 -0.03
N LEU A 330 32.95 17.73 -0.66
CA LEU A 330 32.35 17.39 -1.94
C LEU A 330 33.41 17.39 -3.06
N GLN A 331 33.99 16.24 -3.39
CA GLN A 331 35.08 16.16 -4.36
C GLN A 331 34.59 16.46 -5.78
N ALA A 332 35.25 17.40 -6.48
CA ALA A 332 34.88 17.78 -7.84
C ALA A 332 34.92 16.61 -8.82
N GLU A 333 35.79 15.64 -8.59
CA GLU A 333 35.89 14.41 -9.40
C GLU A 333 34.64 13.52 -9.30
N SER A 334 33.88 13.62 -8.21
CA SER A 334 32.70 12.81 -7.95
C SER A 334 31.50 13.25 -8.78
N PHE A 335 31.28 14.56 -8.90
CA PHE A 335 30.11 15.13 -9.58
C PHE A 335 30.37 15.59 -11.02
N GLN A 336 31.62 15.66 -11.50
CA GLN A 336 31.95 15.96 -12.90
C GLN A 336 31.32 15.01 -13.92
N LYS A 337 31.00 13.77 -13.50
CA LYS A 337 30.42 12.76 -14.39
C LYS A 337 28.94 12.98 -14.69
N LEU A 338 28.25 13.83 -13.92
CA LEU A 338 26.84 14.10 -14.08
C LEU A 338 26.61 15.59 -14.43
N PRO A 339 25.75 15.91 -15.41
CA PRO A 339 25.41 17.29 -15.71
C PRO A 339 24.78 18.00 -14.51
N LEU A 340 25.19 19.24 -14.22
CA LEU A 340 24.60 20.06 -13.16
C LEU A 340 23.05 20.19 -13.23
N PRO A 341 22.44 20.36 -14.43
CA PRO A 341 20.99 20.35 -14.54
C PRO A 341 20.36 19.05 -14.05
N TYR A 342 21.01 17.92 -14.31
CA TYR A 342 20.53 16.59 -13.93
C TYR A 342 20.63 16.37 -12.42
N ILE A 343 21.77 16.72 -11.81
CA ILE A 343 22.00 16.71 -10.36
C ILE A 343 20.90 17.51 -9.64
N THR A 344 20.64 18.73 -10.13
CA THR A 344 19.61 19.63 -9.59
C THR A 344 18.22 19.03 -9.76
N PHE A 345 17.89 18.56 -10.96
CA PHE A 345 16.54 18.13 -11.29
C PHE A 345 16.10 16.86 -10.56
N GLN A 346 16.98 15.86 -10.49
CA GLN A 346 16.68 14.55 -9.89
C GLN A 346 16.95 14.47 -8.38
N GLY A 347 17.49 15.51 -7.76
CA GLY A 347 17.75 15.48 -6.32
C GLY A 347 18.87 14.50 -5.94
N VAL A 348 19.94 14.45 -6.73
CA VAL A 348 21.05 13.50 -6.55
C VAL A 348 22.41 14.18 -6.57
N ILE A 349 23.24 13.95 -5.54
CA ILE A 349 24.58 14.53 -5.42
C ILE A 349 25.60 13.42 -5.10
N PRO A 350 26.49 13.08 -6.03
CA PRO A 350 27.70 12.31 -5.72
C PRO A 350 28.66 13.19 -4.91
N PHE A 351 29.05 12.75 -3.71
CA PHE A 351 29.85 13.57 -2.81
C PHE A 351 31.28 13.07 -2.63
N GLU A 352 31.51 11.76 -2.64
CA GLU A 352 32.82 11.18 -2.38
C GLU A 352 33.05 9.91 -3.19
N LYS A 353 34.31 9.64 -3.54
CA LYS A 353 34.73 8.41 -4.20
C LYS A 353 35.70 7.64 -3.31
N MET A 354 35.29 6.46 -2.86
CA MET A 354 36.12 5.54 -2.10
C MET A 354 36.62 4.41 -3.02
N GLY A 355 37.82 4.60 -3.60
CA GLY A 355 38.44 3.62 -4.48
C GLY A 355 37.68 3.42 -5.80
N LYS A 356 36.97 2.30 -5.94
CA LYS A 356 36.10 1.98 -7.10
C LYS A 356 34.62 2.25 -6.83
N GLU A 357 34.31 2.75 -5.64
CA GLU A 357 32.95 2.96 -5.16
C GLU A 357 32.67 4.47 -5.07
N LEU A 358 31.45 4.87 -5.40
CA LEU A 358 30.99 6.24 -5.41
C LEU A 358 29.88 6.39 -4.37
N LEU A 359 30.03 7.31 -3.44
CA LEU A 359 28.99 7.65 -2.48
C LEU A 359 28.09 8.73 -3.06
N VAL A 360 26.79 8.45 -3.05
CA VAL A 360 25.77 9.27 -3.69
C VAL A 360 24.66 9.56 -2.69
N ALA A 361 24.41 10.84 -2.44
CA ALA A 361 23.26 11.29 -1.68
C ALA A 361 22.04 11.45 -2.59
N ILE A 362 20.90 10.94 -2.14
CA ILE A 362 19.61 10.99 -2.85
C ILE A 362 18.51 11.49 -1.93
N LEU A 363 17.54 12.20 -2.50
CA LEU A 363 16.32 12.61 -1.80
C LEU A 363 15.20 11.57 -1.92
N ASN A 364 15.14 10.85 -3.04
CA ASN A 364 14.13 9.81 -3.24
C ASN A 364 14.75 8.40 -3.23
N PRO A 365 14.58 7.63 -2.14
CA PRO A 365 15.12 6.28 -2.03
C PRO A 365 14.39 5.25 -2.91
N LEU A 366 13.15 5.54 -3.30
CA LEU A 366 12.28 4.61 -4.02
C LEU A 366 12.65 4.51 -5.50
N SER A 367 13.21 5.56 -6.09
CA SER A 367 13.53 5.58 -7.52
C SER A 367 14.63 4.56 -7.88
N LYS A 368 14.22 3.40 -8.38
CA LYS A 368 15.12 2.40 -8.96
C LYS A 368 15.75 2.90 -10.26
N ARG A 369 15.00 3.70 -11.04
CA ARG A 369 15.47 4.33 -12.28
C ARG A 369 16.66 5.24 -12.00
N LEU A 370 16.54 6.17 -11.04
CA LEU A 370 17.61 7.07 -10.63
C LEU A 370 18.91 6.32 -10.33
N ARG A 371 18.82 5.26 -9.51
CA ARG A 371 19.98 4.45 -9.12
C ARG A 371 20.63 3.75 -10.32
N GLN A 372 19.84 3.21 -11.24
CA GLN A 372 20.36 2.59 -12.46
C GLN A 372 21.01 3.60 -13.40
N GLU A 373 20.40 4.77 -13.59
CA GLU A 373 20.94 5.84 -14.43
C GLU A 373 22.27 6.37 -13.88
N VAL A 374 22.33 6.66 -12.58
CA VAL A 374 23.54 7.18 -11.92
C VAL A 374 24.66 6.14 -11.96
N SER A 375 24.37 4.87 -11.67
CA SER A 375 25.36 3.80 -11.76
C SER A 375 25.88 3.61 -13.19
N SER A 376 25.01 3.71 -14.19
CA SER A 376 25.38 3.59 -15.60
C SER A 376 26.20 4.77 -16.10
N ALA A 377 25.82 6.00 -15.70
CA ALA A 377 26.51 7.23 -16.08
C ALA A 377 27.89 7.34 -15.43
N THR A 378 28.02 6.90 -14.17
CA THR A 378 29.29 7.01 -13.44
C THR A 378 30.23 5.83 -13.68
N GLY A 379 29.71 4.68 -14.13
CA GLY A 379 30.45 3.45 -14.41
C GLY A 379 31.16 2.88 -13.16
N SER A 380 30.66 3.22 -11.97
CA SER A 380 31.24 2.86 -10.67
C SER A 380 30.16 2.26 -9.77
N ARG A 381 30.54 1.44 -8.79
CA ARG A 381 29.56 0.91 -7.80
C ARG A 381 29.09 2.08 -6.94
N CYS A 382 27.79 2.35 -6.94
CA CYS A 382 27.23 3.47 -6.21
C CYS A 382 26.63 3.01 -4.88
N HIS A 383 27.05 3.64 -3.78
CA HIS A 383 26.44 3.49 -2.46
C HIS A 383 25.54 4.69 -2.21
N TYR A 384 24.30 4.42 -1.85
CA TYR A 384 23.26 5.44 -1.71
C TYR A 384 23.05 5.82 -0.25
N PHE A 385 22.90 7.11 -0.02
CA PHE A 385 22.65 7.71 1.30
C PHE A 385 21.45 8.62 1.22
N LEU A 386 20.63 8.63 2.26
CA LEU A 386 19.52 9.57 2.37
C LEU A 386 20.05 10.89 2.93
N VAL A 387 19.54 12.02 2.44
CA VAL A 387 19.93 13.35 2.92
C VAL A 387 18.70 14.19 3.22
N THR A 388 18.81 15.13 4.14
CA THR A 388 17.73 16.09 4.41
C THR A 388 17.62 17.09 3.24
N PRO A 389 16.43 17.64 2.96
CA PRO A 389 16.27 18.67 1.93
C PRO A 389 17.18 19.90 2.18
N SER A 390 17.33 20.31 3.45
CA SER A 390 18.19 21.44 3.83
C SER A 390 19.67 21.18 3.53
N ASP A 391 20.20 20.02 3.91
CA ASP A 391 21.60 19.67 3.65
C ASP A 391 21.85 19.49 2.15
N PHE A 392 20.85 19.00 1.41
CA PHE A 392 20.92 18.90 -0.04
C PHE A 392 21.07 20.27 -0.71
N ASP A 393 20.27 21.25 -0.29
CA ASP A 393 20.31 22.60 -0.87
C ASP A 393 21.66 23.29 -0.61
N GLU A 394 22.20 23.15 0.61
CA GLU A 394 23.53 23.65 0.95
C GLU A 394 24.62 22.99 0.10
N ALA A 395 24.59 21.66 -0.02
CA ALA A 395 25.53 20.91 -0.85
C ALA A 395 25.40 21.29 -2.33
N LEU A 396 24.18 21.51 -2.82
CA LEU A 396 23.93 21.88 -4.20
C LEU A 396 24.53 23.26 -4.54
N GLU A 397 24.46 24.23 -3.64
CA GLU A 397 25.10 25.54 -3.84
C GLU A 397 26.63 25.43 -3.91
N ILE A 398 27.23 24.55 -3.10
CA ILE A 398 28.68 24.25 -3.19
C ILE A 398 29.01 23.61 -4.54
N VAL A 399 28.22 22.62 -4.98
CA VAL A 399 28.39 21.97 -6.27
C VAL A 399 28.25 22.97 -7.41
N LYS A 400 27.22 23.82 -7.41
CA LYS A 400 27.02 24.89 -8.42
C LYS A 400 28.22 25.83 -8.48
N THR A 401 28.72 26.28 -7.33
CA THR A 401 29.88 27.18 -7.25
C THR A 401 31.14 26.53 -7.80
N ARG A 402 31.41 25.26 -7.44
CA ARG A 402 32.56 24.50 -7.96
C ARG A 402 32.41 24.20 -9.45
N HIS A 403 31.21 23.90 -9.92
CA HIS A 403 30.92 23.63 -11.34
C HIS A 403 31.02 24.90 -12.21
N ALA A 404 30.65 26.06 -11.66
CA ALA A 404 30.80 27.36 -12.31
C ALA A 404 32.25 27.84 -12.37
N GLY A 405 33.10 27.45 -11.40
CA GLY A 405 34.54 27.72 -11.44
C GLY A 405 35.34 26.82 -12.39
N MET A 406 34.70 25.80 -12.96
CA MET A 406 35.32 24.81 -13.86
C MET A 406 34.89 24.94 -15.32
N SER A 407 33.81 25.68 -15.59
CA SER A 407 33.38 26.07 -16.94
C SER A 407 34.03 27.38 -17.36
#